data_AF-A0A7V8WJZ3-F1
#
_entry.id   AF-A0A7V8WJZ3-F1
#
_cell.length_a   1.000
_cell.length_b   1.000
_cell.length_c   1.000
_cell.angle_alpha   90.00
_cell.angle_beta   90.00
_cell.angle_gamma   90.00
#
_symmetry.space_group_name_H-M   'P 1'
#
loop_
_entity.id
_entity.type
_entity.pdbx_description
1 polymer ?
#
loop_
_entity_poly.entity_id
_entity_poly.type
_entity_poly.pdbx_seq_one_letter_code
_entity_poly.pdbx_strand_id
1 'polypeptide(L)'
;MVVSHSATLAEGAAELAREMGGDAPIEAAGGLDQPDGPLGTDAAFVLAAIERAYSDDGVLVLMDLGSAIMSAEMAIAMLDPARQAHVRLSAAPLVEGAVAAAATAGAGATLEAVSQEAQRGLEAKVEHLRGDRGGPEEVNGEEKDRLDEQQEGSVVLQLVIHNPTGLHARPAARFVKTASAFGAEVSLTNLTKDKGPVNARSLVSVTTLGVTCGDAIRIEARGEGAREVISALEALAGRNFDE
;
A
#
# COMPACT_ATOMS: atom_id res chain seq x y z
N MET A 1 8.40 1.63 -18.58
CA MET A 1 8.39 2.89 -19.37
C MET A 1 7.71 3.99 -18.58
N VAL A 2 8.19 5.23 -18.73
CA VAL A 2 7.61 6.44 -18.11
C VAL A 2 6.97 7.34 -19.18
N VAL A 3 5.74 7.80 -18.96
CA VAL A 3 5.03 8.76 -19.82
C VAL A 3 4.70 10.02 -19.02
N SER A 4 5.05 11.19 -19.53
CA SER A 4 4.71 12.47 -18.89
C SER A 4 4.39 13.54 -19.91
N HIS A 5 3.68 14.59 -19.48
CA HIS A 5 3.51 15.81 -20.26
C HIS A 5 4.85 16.51 -20.53
N SER A 6 5.85 16.32 -19.67
CA SER A 6 7.17 16.91 -19.82
C SER A 6 8.17 15.84 -20.24
N ALA A 7 8.83 16.05 -21.38
CA ALA A 7 9.95 15.20 -21.80
C ALA A 7 11.05 15.15 -20.72
N THR A 8 11.37 16.30 -20.11
CA THR A 8 12.36 16.40 -19.03
C THR A 8 11.94 15.62 -17.79
N LEU A 9 10.66 15.65 -17.40
CA LEU A 9 10.18 14.89 -16.23
C LEU A 9 10.19 13.39 -16.51
N ALA A 10 9.70 12.96 -17.69
CA ALA A 10 9.74 11.56 -18.10
C ALA A 10 11.17 11.03 -18.09
N GLU A 11 12.10 11.77 -18.70
CA GLU A 11 13.50 11.35 -18.76
C GLU A 11 14.16 11.35 -17.38
N GLY A 12 13.93 12.38 -16.55
CA GLY A 12 14.49 12.43 -15.20
C GLY A 12 13.97 11.30 -14.29
N ALA A 13 12.70 10.92 -14.41
CA ALA A 13 12.16 9.77 -13.69
C ALA A 13 12.72 8.44 -14.22
N ALA A 14 12.89 8.31 -15.53
CA ALA A 14 13.50 7.15 -16.16
C ALA A 14 14.99 7.02 -15.79
N GLU A 15 15.72 8.13 -15.72
CA GLU A 15 17.12 8.20 -15.28
C GLU A 15 17.27 7.63 -13.86
N LEU A 16 16.47 8.11 -12.90
CA LEU A 16 16.47 7.58 -11.53
C LEU A 16 16.12 6.09 -11.48
N ALA A 17 15.18 5.64 -12.32
CA ALA A 17 14.79 4.25 -12.39
C ALA A 17 15.91 3.35 -12.95
N ARG A 18 16.68 3.82 -13.95
CA ARG A 18 17.80 3.08 -14.54
C ARG A 18 18.92 2.80 -13.54
N GLU A 19 19.20 3.72 -12.61
CA GLU A 19 20.18 3.50 -11.54
C GLU A 19 19.83 2.28 -10.66
N MET A 20 18.55 1.94 -10.54
CA MET A 20 18.06 0.85 -9.70
C MET A 20 17.69 -0.41 -10.49
N GLY A 21 17.46 -0.29 -11.80
CA GLY A 21 16.86 -1.32 -12.65
C GLY A 21 17.81 -2.35 -13.26
N GLY A 22 19.12 -2.22 -13.07
CA GLY A 22 20.10 -3.08 -13.71
C GLY A 22 19.96 -3.04 -15.24
N ASP A 23 19.80 -4.21 -15.87
CA ASP A 23 19.69 -4.35 -17.33
C ASP A 23 18.24 -4.24 -17.86
N ALA A 24 17.24 -3.97 -16.99
CA ALA A 24 15.85 -3.86 -17.42
C ALA A 24 15.66 -2.69 -18.42
N PRO A 25 14.96 -2.89 -19.56
CA PRO A 25 14.73 -1.82 -20.53
C PRO A 25 13.82 -0.72 -19.95
N ILE A 26 14.34 0.52 -19.89
CA ILE A 26 13.59 1.66 -19.37
C ILE A 26 13.58 2.80 -20.40
N GLU A 27 12.43 2.96 -21.03
CA GLU A 27 12.13 4.03 -21.98
C GLU A 27 11.31 5.15 -21.34
N ALA A 28 11.41 6.35 -21.92
CA ALA A 28 10.64 7.52 -21.55
C ALA A 28 9.95 8.13 -22.79
N ALA A 29 8.76 8.71 -22.60
CA ALA A 29 8.09 9.52 -23.60
C ALA A 29 7.41 10.72 -22.94
N GLY A 30 7.54 11.89 -23.55
CA GLY A 30 6.81 13.07 -23.12
C GLY A 30 7.03 14.27 -24.01
N GLY A 31 6.22 15.31 -23.81
CA GLY A 31 6.19 16.48 -24.66
C GLY A 31 5.47 16.25 -25.99
N LEU A 32 5.51 17.28 -26.84
CA LEU A 32 4.96 17.28 -28.20
C LEU A 32 6.07 17.40 -29.24
N ASP A 33 5.78 17.01 -30.48
CA ASP A 33 6.67 17.15 -31.64
C ASP A 33 6.76 18.60 -32.13
N GLN A 34 7.36 19.46 -31.31
CA GLN A 34 7.60 20.88 -31.59
C GLN A 34 8.97 21.30 -31.06
N PRO A 35 9.57 22.37 -31.61
CA PRO A 35 10.78 22.97 -31.06
C PRO A 35 10.62 23.25 -29.56
N ASP A 36 11.67 22.98 -28.79
CA ASP A 36 11.71 23.11 -27.32
C ASP A 36 10.80 22.15 -26.54
N GLY A 37 10.12 21.21 -27.22
CA GLY A 37 9.36 20.11 -26.58
C GLY A 37 8.36 20.60 -25.53
N PRO A 38 7.36 21.42 -25.92
CA PRO A 38 6.41 22.01 -24.97
C PRO A 38 5.62 20.93 -24.23
N LEU A 39 5.05 21.31 -23.08
CA LEU A 39 4.27 20.39 -22.25
C LEU A 39 3.07 19.84 -23.02
N GLY A 40 2.96 18.51 -23.04
CA GLY A 40 1.88 17.77 -23.69
C GLY A 40 2.26 16.31 -23.86
N THR A 41 1.37 15.52 -24.43
CA THR A 41 1.64 14.11 -24.73
C THR A 41 1.22 13.78 -26.14
N ASP A 42 2.02 12.94 -26.80
CA ASP A 42 1.78 12.48 -28.16
C ASP A 42 1.74 10.94 -28.17
N ALA A 43 0.64 10.36 -28.65
CA ALA A 43 0.47 8.91 -28.69
C ALA A 43 1.48 8.21 -29.63
N ALA A 44 1.97 8.87 -30.68
CA ALA A 44 2.99 8.31 -31.55
C ALA A 44 4.34 8.18 -30.82
N PHE A 45 4.68 9.15 -29.97
CA PHE A 45 5.88 9.07 -29.12
C PHE A 45 5.74 7.95 -28.09
N VAL A 46 4.56 7.81 -27.48
CA VAL A 46 4.30 6.73 -26.52
C VAL A 46 4.38 5.37 -27.21
N LEU A 47 3.76 5.21 -28.39
CA LEU A 47 3.81 3.97 -29.17
C LEU A 47 5.25 3.59 -29.51
N ALA A 48 6.04 4.51 -30.08
CA ALA A 48 7.42 4.25 -30.45
C ALA A 48 8.29 3.84 -29.24
N ALA A 49 8.01 4.40 -28.07
CA ALA A 49 8.73 4.05 -26.85
C ALA A 49 8.25 2.71 -26.24
N ILE A 50 6.97 2.36 -26.36
CA ILE A 50 6.49 1.01 -26.02
C ILE A 50 7.20 -0.01 -26.92
N GLU A 51 7.30 0.25 -28.23
CA GLU A 51 7.96 -0.65 -29.17
C GLU A 51 9.44 -0.88 -28.86
N ARG A 52 10.16 0.17 -28.41
CA ARG A 52 11.57 0.04 -27.98
C ARG A 52 11.72 -0.72 -26.67
N ALA A 53 10.78 -0.55 -25.73
CA ALA A 53 10.79 -1.24 -24.44
C ALA A 53 10.28 -2.69 -24.52
N TYR A 54 9.63 -3.08 -25.62
CA TYR A 54 8.87 -4.32 -25.69
C TYR A 54 9.75 -5.58 -25.64
N SER A 55 9.32 -6.54 -24.81
CA SER A 55 9.77 -7.93 -24.82
C SER A 55 8.59 -8.86 -24.51
N ASP A 56 8.81 -10.17 -24.62
CA ASP A 56 7.79 -11.17 -24.28
C ASP A 56 7.40 -11.15 -22.78
N ASP A 57 8.26 -10.59 -21.91
CA ASP A 57 7.98 -10.39 -20.49
C ASP A 57 6.98 -9.24 -20.24
N GLY A 58 6.77 -8.38 -21.25
CA GLY A 58 5.79 -7.30 -21.26
C GLY A 58 6.31 -5.94 -20.81
N VAL A 59 5.44 -4.92 -20.90
CA VAL A 59 5.76 -3.51 -20.65
C VAL A 59 4.81 -2.93 -19.60
N LEU A 60 5.38 -2.41 -18.51
CA LEU A 60 4.65 -1.56 -17.56
C LEU A 60 4.81 -0.09 -17.97
N VAL A 61 3.69 0.62 -18.12
CA VAL A 61 3.62 2.04 -18.45
C VAL A 61 3.18 2.81 -17.22
N LEU A 62 4.05 3.70 -16.71
CA LEU A 62 3.70 4.67 -15.66
C LEU A 62 3.38 6.01 -16.30
N MET A 63 2.31 6.67 -15.85
CA MET A 63 1.85 7.94 -16.41
C MET A 63 1.63 8.99 -15.32
N ASP A 64 1.67 10.27 -15.69
CA ASP A 64 1.47 11.38 -14.74
C ASP A 64 0.01 11.80 -14.57
N LEU A 65 -0.56 12.51 -15.55
CA LEU A 65 -1.89 13.14 -15.49
C LEU A 65 -2.75 12.69 -16.67
N GLY A 66 -4.03 13.07 -16.67
CA GLY A 66 -5.06 12.54 -17.56
C GLY A 66 -4.70 12.46 -19.05
N SER A 67 -4.03 13.45 -19.66
CA SER A 67 -3.72 13.35 -21.10
C SER A 67 -2.67 12.28 -21.42
N ALA A 68 -1.72 12.02 -20.52
CA ALA A 68 -0.76 10.94 -20.66
C ALA A 68 -1.44 9.56 -20.62
N ILE A 69 -2.50 9.44 -19.82
CA ILE A 69 -3.33 8.23 -19.77
C ILE A 69 -3.99 8.00 -21.13
N MET A 70 -4.67 9.01 -21.66
CA MET A 70 -5.36 8.91 -22.95
C MET A 70 -4.40 8.63 -24.11
N SER A 71 -3.23 9.28 -24.12
CA SER A 71 -2.19 9.04 -25.13
C SER A 71 -1.63 7.62 -25.05
N ALA A 72 -1.44 7.08 -23.85
CA ALA A 72 -1.01 5.70 -23.66
C ALA A 72 -2.09 4.68 -24.06
N GLU A 73 -3.36 4.92 -23.73
CA GLU A 73 -4.49 4.10 -24.19
C GLU A 73 -4.57 4.07 -25.73
N MET A 74 -4.44 5.24 -26.37
CA MET A 74 -4.46 5.34 -27.83
C MET A 74 -3.26 4.62 -28.46
N ALA A 75 -2.05 4.77 -27.88
CA ALA A 75 -0.86 4.04 -28.32
C ALA A 75 -1.04 2.52 -28.22
N ILE A 76 -1.58 2.02 -27.11
CA ILE A 76 -1.86 0.59 -26.93
C ILE A 76 -2.87 0.11 -27.97
N ALA A 77 -3.93 0.88 -28.23
CA ALA A 77 -4.95 0.52 -29.23
C ALA A 77 -4.39 0.39 -30.66
N MET A 78 -3.24 1.00 -30.96
CA MET A 78 -2.54 0.90 -32.25
C MET A 78 -1.65 -0.34 -32.37
N LEU A 79 -1.31 -1.01 -31.27
CA LEU A 79 -0.55 -2.26 -31.29
C LEU A 79 -1.40 -3.41 -31.83
N ASP A 80 -0.75 -4.47 -32.31
CA ASP A 80 -1.47 -5.72 -32.61
C ASP A 80 -2.03 -6.37 -31.33
N PRO A 81 -3.12 -7.16 -31.42
CA PRO A 81 -3.79 -7.71 -30.24
C PRO A 81 -2.91 -8.61 -29.36
N ALA A 82 -1.91 -9.29 -29.94
CA ALA A 82 -1.00 -10.12 -29.16
C ALA A 82 -0.13 -9.24 -28.27
N ARG A 83 0.45 -8.16 -28.83
CA ARG A 83 1.24 -7.20 -28.03
C ARG A 83 0.41 -6.43 -27.01
N GLN A 84 -0.83 -6.07 -27.33
CA GLN A 84 -1.73 -5.37 -26.39
C GLN A 84 -1.87 -6.10 -25.06
N ALA A 85 -1.97 -7.44 -25.08
CA ALA A 85 -2.09 -8.25 -23.87
C ALA A 85 -0.85 -8.20 -22.95
N HIS A 86 0.30 -7.77 -23.48
CA HIS A 86 1.57 -7.67 -22.77
C HIS A 86 1.92 -6.25 -22.32
N VAL A 87 1.04 -5.26 -22.55
CA VAL A 87 1.26 -3.88 -22.08
C VAL A 87 0.25 -3.56 -20.98
N ARG A 88 0.74 -3.07 -19.83
CA ARG A 88 -0.10 -2.71 -18.68
C ARG A 88 0.12 -1.26 -18.27
N LEU A 89 -0.98 -0.53 -18.15
CA LEU A 89 -0.99 0.82 -17.57
C LEU A 89 -0.97 0.74 -16.04
N SER A 90 -0.21 1.61 -15.39
CA SER A 90 -0.05 1.66 -13.93
C SER A 90 -0.56 2.99 -13.37
N ALA A 91 -1.35 2.91 -12.29
CA ALA A 91 -1.80 4.05 -11.49
C ALA A 91 -0.78 4.48 -10.42
N ALA A 92 0.43 3.92 -10.44
CA ALA A 92 1.48 4.22 -9.49
C ALA A 92 1.94 5.70 -9.58
N PRO A 93 2.41 6.30 -8.47
CA PRO A 93 3.08 7.60 -8.53
C PRO A 93 4.27 7.55 -9.49
N LEU A 94 4.41 8.58 -10.33
CA LEU A 94 5.31 8.55 -11.49
C LEU A 94 6.76 8.18 -11.13
N VAL A 95 7.36 8.87 -10.16
CA VAL A 95 8.78 8.71 -9.83
C VAL A 95 9.02 7.51 -8.94
N GLU A 96 8.31 7.45 -7.81
CA GLU A 96 8.47 6.38 -6.81
C GLU A 96 8.10 5.02 -7.39
N GLY A 97 7.00 4.98 -8.16
CA GLY A 97 6.56 3.79 -8.86
C GLY A 97 7.55 3.34 -9.93
N ALA A 98 8.17 4.27 -10.67
CA ALA A 98 9.15 3.92 -11.71
C ALA A 98 10.40 3.29 -11.11
N VAL A 99 10.89 3.84 -10.00
CA VAL A 99 12.05 3.30 -9.27
C VAL A 99 11.73 1.91 -8.69
N ALA A 100 10.58 1.76 -8.04
CA ALA A 100 10.15 0.48 -7.47
C ALA A 100 9.94 -0.60 -8.55
N ALA A 101 9.32 -0.22 -9.67
CA ALA A 101 9.13 -1.07 -10.83
C ALA A 101 10.48 -1.53 -11.41
N ALA A 102 11.41 -0.59 -11.62
CA ALA A 102 12.72 -0.89 -12.20
C ALA A 102 13.52 -1.85 -11.33
N ALA A 103 13.62 -1.60 -10.02
CA ALA A 103 14.32 -2.49 -9.10
C ALA A 103 13.75 -3.91 -9.12
N THR A 104 12.42 -4.03 -9.20
CA THR A 104 11.71 -5.31 -9.22
C THR A 104 11.88 -6.04 -10.55
N ALA A 105 11.83 -5.31 -11.66
CA ALA A 105 12.06 -5.85 -13.00
C ALA A 105 13.51 -6.31 -13.19
N GLY A 106 14.49 -5.53 -12.69
CA GLY A 106 15.91 -5.88 -12.71
C GLY A 106 16.23 -7.16 -11.91
N ALA A 107 15.38 -7.51 -10.94
CA ALA A 107 15.46 -8.78 -10.20
C ALA A 107 14.80 -9.97 -10.95
N GLY A 108 14.28 -9.76 -12.16
CA GLY A 108 13.65 -10.80 -12.99
C GLY A 108 12.22 -11.16 -12.60
N ALA A 109 11.50 -10.26 -11.91
CA ALA A 109 10.12 -10.49 -11.50
C ALA A 109 9.12 -10.40 -12.68
N THR A 110 7.93 -10.97 -12.50
CA THR A 110 6.86 -10.92 -13.52
C THR A 110 6.26 -9.54 -13.65
N LEU A 111 5.68 -9.21 -14.82
CA LEU A 111 4.97 -7.94 -15.05
C LEU A 111 3.90 -7.64 -13.99
N GLU A 112 3.22 -8.67 -13.48
CA GLU A 112 2.24 -8.52 -12.41
C GLU A 112 2.89 -8.09 -11.08
N ALA A 113 3.97 -8.75 -10.67
CA ALA A 113 4.69 -8.39 -9.46
C ALA A 113 5.30 -6.97 -9.56
N VAL A 114 5.89 -6.63 -10.72
CA VAL A 114 6.42 -5.30 -11.02
C VAL A 114 5.30 -4.24 -10.93
N SER A 115 4.12 -4.52 -11.47
CA SER A 115 2.96 -3.62 -11.39
C SER A 115 2.48 -3.40 -9.96
N GLN A 116 2.43 -4.46 -9.14
CA GLN A 116 2.02 -4.35 -7.73
C GLN A 116 3.02 -3.52 -6.93
N GLU A 117 4.32 -3.76 -7.13
CA GLU A 117 5.36 -3.03 -6.40
C GLU A 117 5.41 -1.55 -6.79
N ALA A 118 5.23 -1.24 -8.08
CA ALA A 118 5.09 0.14 -8.54
C ALA A 118 3.97 0.89 -7.79
N GLN A 119 2.79 0.26 -7.65
CA GLN A 119 1.63 0.87 -6.98
C GLN A 119 1.88 1.17 -5.50
N ARG A 120 2.73 0.38 -4.85
CA ARG A 120 3.15 0.60 -3.45
C ARG A 120 4.20 1.69 -3.29
N GLY A 121 4.73 2.26 -4.37
CA GLY A 121 5.83 3.25 -4.31
C GLY A 121 5.55 4.46 -3.40
N LEU A 122 4.29 4.84 -3.18
CA LEU A 122 3.92 5.92 -2.26
C LEU A 122 4.05 5.54 -0.78
N GLU A 123 3.89 4.27 -0.44
CA GLU A 123 3.71 3.78 0.92
C GLU A 123 4.90 4.15 1.83
N ALA A 124 6.13 3.97 1.34
CA ALA A 124 7.34 4.32 2.09
C ALA A 124 7.40 5.81 2.46
N LYS A 125 6.99 6.70 1.54
CA LYS A 125 6.95 8.15 1.79
C LYS A 125 5.85 8.51 2.77
N VAL A 126 4.68 7.87 2.64
CA VAL A 126 3.55 8.07 3.55
C VAL A 126 3.90 7.61 4.97
N GLU A 127 4.56 6.46 5.11
CA GLU A 127 5.05 5.97 6.40
C GLU A 127 6.07 6.93 7.01
N HIS A 128 7.04 7.40 6.21
CA HIS A 128 8.05 8.35 6.66
C HIS A 128 7.46 9.69 7.12
N LEU A 129 6.55 10.28 6.34
CA LEU A 129 5.94 11.58 6.65
C LEU A 129 4.92 11.51 7.79
N ARG A 130 4.30 10.35 8.02
CA ARG A 130 3.47 10.12 9.22
C ARG A 130 4.29 10.15 10.50
N GLY A 131 5.61 9.93 10.42
CA GLY A 131 6.53 9.99 11.55
C GLY A 131 6.86 11.39 12.07
N ASP A 132 6.47 12.48 11.37
CA ASP A 132 7.02 13.83 11.64
C ASP A 132 5.98 14.95 11.88
N ARG A 133 4.67 14.69 11.79
CA ARG A 133 3.63 15.70 12.10
C ARG A 133 2.95 15.44 13.44
N GLY A 134 3.51 16.00 14.50
CA GLY A 134 2.76 16.34 15.71
C GLY A 134 2.04 17.69 15.54
N GLY A 135 0.73 17.75 15.81
CA GLY A 135 -0.02 19.01 15.94
C GLY A 135 -1.53 18.89 15.61
N PRO A 136 -2.44 19.49 16.41
CA PRO A 136 -3.87 19.16 16.45
C PRO A 136 -4.76 20.03 15.53
N GLU A 137 -6.02 19.57 15.36
CA GLU A 137 -7.28 20.25 14.97
C GLU A 137 -7.96 19.59 13.76
N GLU A 138 -9.06 18.83 13.93
CA GLU A 138 -10.45 19.18 14.33
C GLU A 138 -11.40 19.48 13.14
N VAL A 139 -12.22 18.47 12.86
CA VAL A 139 -13.69 18.44 12.65
C VAL A 139 -14.35 19.26 11.53
N ASN A 140 -14.90 18.52 10.56
CA ASN A 140 -16.31 18.54 10.15
C ASN A 140 -16.58 17.11 9.63
N GLY A 141 -17.44 16.27 10.22
CA GLY A 141 -18.81 16.55 10.63
C GLY A 141 -19.71 15.98 9.52
N GLU A 142 -20.48 14.93 9.84
CA GLU A 142 -21.35 14.12 8.95
C GLU A 142 -20.57 12.98 8.26
N GLU A 143 -20.72 11.69 8.58
CA GLU A 143 -21.94 10.90 8.81
C GLU A 143 -21.78 9.93 10.00
N LYS A 144 -22.33 10.33 11.15
CA LYS A 144 -22.83 9.43 12.19
C LYS A 144 -24.28 9.11 11.82
N ASP A 145 -24.54 7.92 11.30
CA ASP A 145 -25.75 7.11 11.56
C ASP A 145 -25.87 6.02 10.50
N ARG A 146 -25.22 4.86 10.74
CA ARG A 146 -25.71 3.50 10.42
C ARG A 146 -24.94 2.49 11.28
N LEU A 147 -25.15 2.56 12.59
CA LEU A 147 -24.86 1.45 13.51
C LEU A 147 -26.20 0.83 13.88
N ASP A 148 -26.48 -0.33 13.28
CA ASP A 148 -27.23 -1.46 13.85
C ASP A 148 -27.90 -2.24 12.72
N GLU A 149 -27.24 -3.31 12.27
CA GLU A 149 -27.87 -4.54 11.79
C GLU A 149 -26.80 -5.63 11.59
N GLN A 150 -26.69 -6.48 12.63
CA GLN A 150 -26.32 -7.91 12.57
C GLN A 150 -25.09 -8.32 11.74
N GLN A 151 -23.94 -8.45 12.40
CA GLN A 151 -22.94 -9.47 12.04
C GLN A 151 -23.01 -10.61 13.05
N GLU A 152 -23.92 -11.57 12.83
CA GLU A 152 -23.90 -12.85 13.52
C GLU A 152 -22.53 -13.52 13.31
N GLY A 153 -21.78 -13.69 14.41
CA GLY A 153 -20.49 -14.38 14.42
C GLY A 153 -19.28 -13.54 14.84
N SER A 154 -19.44 -12.23 15.10
CA SER A 154 -18.37 -11.43 15.73
C SER A 154 -18.56 -11.33 17.25
N VAL A 155 -17.47 -11.53 17.99
CA VAL A 155 -17.42 -11.37 19.45
C VAL A 155 -16.47 -10.22 19.74
N VAL A 156 -16.93 -9.23 20.50
CA VAL A 156 -16.17 -8.00 20.77
C VAL A 156 -15.90 -7.89 22.27
N LEU A 157 -14.66 -7.53 22.62
CA LEU A 157 -14.22 -7.21 23.97
C LEU A 157 -13.57 -5.83 23.98
N GLN A 158 -13.92 -5.01 24.95
CA GLN A 158 -13.26 -3.72 25.20
C GLN A 158 -12.65 -3.70 26.59
N LEU A 159 -11.39 -3.29 26.71
CA LEU A 159 -10.69 -3.22 27.99
C LEU A 159 -9.62 -2.12 27.99
N VAL A 160 -9.23 -1.66 29.18
CA VAL A 160 -8.15 -0.68 29.37
C VAL A 160 -6.85 -1.40 29.72
N ILE A 161 -5.76 -1.01 29.07
CA ILE A 161 -4.45 -1.58 29.34
C ILE A 161 -3.83 -0.88 30.53
N HIS A 162 -3.66 -1.61 31.64
CA HIS A 162 -3.00 -1.09 32.84
C HIS A 162 -1.51 -1.38 32.89
N ASN A 163 -1.00 -2.14 31.92
CA ASN A 163 0.39 -2.55 31.94
C ASN A 163 1.33 -1.36 31.65
N PRO A 164 2.34 -1.06 32.51
CA PRO A 164 3.19 0.12 32.36
C PRO A 164 3.92 0.18 31.02
N THR A 165 4.31 -0.97 30.49
CA THR A 165 5.01 -1.11 29.20
C THR A 165 4.06 -1.31 28.02
N GLY A 166 2.75 -1.16 28.21
CA GLY A 166 1.76 -1.34 27.16
C GLY A 166 1.82 -2.71 26.48
N LEU A 167 1.43 -2.77 25.21
CA LEU A 167 1.61 -3.93 24.32
C LEU A 167 2.83 -3.72 23.40
N HIS A 168 4.00 -3.44 23.96
CA HIS A 168 5.20 -3.09 23.17
C HIS A 168 6.26 -4.21 23.07
N ALA A 169 6.18 -5.25 23.91
CA ALA A 169 7.21 -6.30 23.96
C ALA A 169 6.66 -7.66 24.45
N ARG A 170 7.12 -8.15 25.61
CA ARG A 170 6.68 -9.43 26.22
C ARG A 170 5.15 -9.53 26.39
N PRO A 171 4.42 -8.46 26.80
CA PRO A 171 2.96 -8.47 26.84
C PRO A 171 2.34 -8.69 25.46
N ALA A 172 2.87 -8.04 24.42
CA ALA A 172 2.41 -8.20 23.05
C ALA A 172 2.70 -9.61 22.51
N ALA A 173 3.87 -10.19 22.81
CA ALA A 173 4.19 -11.56 22.44
C ALA A 173 3.24 -12.58 23.06
N ARG A 174 2.84 -12.37 24.32
CA ARG A 174 1.84 -13.21 25.00
C ARG A 174 0.45 -13.01 24.43
N PHE A 175 0.04 -11.76 24.19
CA PHE A 175 -1.23 -11.42 23.55
C PHE A 175 -1.36 -12.10 22.17
N VAL A 176 -0.35 -11.94 21.32
CA VAL A 176 -0.30 -12.51 19.97
C VAL A 176 -0.29 -14.04 20.01
N LYS A 177 0.46 -14.64 20.93
CA LYS A 177 0.47 -16.10 21.13
C LYS A 177 -0.92 -16.62 21.50
N THR A 178 -1.63 -15.94 22.39
CA THR A 178 -2.99 -16.30 22.79
C THR A 178 -3.98 -16.09 21.65
N ALA A 179 -3.91 -14.96 20.94
CA ALA A 179 -4.76 -14.67 19.78
C ALA A 179 -4.54 -15.66 18.62
N SER A 180 -3.31 -16.16 18.46
CA SER A 180 -2.94 -17.11 17.39
C SER A 180 -3.22 -18.57 17.72
N ALA A 181 -3.57 -18.89 18.97
CA ALA A 181 -3.81 -20.27 19.42
C ALA A 181 -5.11 -20.89 18.88
N PHE A 182 -5.94 -20.10 18.19
CA PHE A 182 -7.25 -20.49 17.70
C PHE A 182 -7.38 -20.22 16.19
N GLY A 183 -8.44 -20.76 15.57
CA GLY A 183 -8.73 -20.59 14.15
C GLY A 183 -9.38 -19.26 13.76
N ALA A 184 -9.80 -18.45 14.74
CA ALA A 184 -10.53 -17.21 14.49
C ALA A 184 -9.65 -16.11 13.87
N GLU A 185 -10.29 -15.26 13.06
CA GLU A 185 -9.74 -13.96 12.70
C GLU A 185 -9.88 -13.03 13.90
N VAL A 186 -8.79 -12.36 14.28
CA VAL A 186 -8.76 -11.50 15.46
C VAL A 186 -8.18 -10.16 15.06
N SER A 187 -8.93 -9.10 15.31
CA SER A 187 -8.51 -7.74 15.10
C SER A 187 -8.41 -6.99 16.43
N LEU A 188 -7.47 -6.05 16.48
CA LEU A 188 -7.22 -5.21 17.64
C LEU A 188 -7.24 -3.74 17.21
N THR A 189 -8.06 -2.93 17.88
CA THR A 189 -8.14 -1.49 17.70
C THR A 189 -7.79 -0.82 19.01
N ASN A 190 -6.91 0.17 18.99
CA ASN A 190 -6.71 1.09 20.09
C ASN A 190 -7.78 2.19 19.98
N LEU A 191 -8.76 2.16 20.87
CA LEU A 191 -9.86 3.13 20.91
C LEU A 191 -9.41 4.48 21.42
N THR A 192 -8.43 4.53 22.33
CA THR A 192 -7.89 5.79 22.86
C THR A 192 -7.11 6.55 21.79
N LYS A 193 -6.40 5.82 20.93
CA LYS A 193 -5.58 6.39 19.84
C LYS A 193 -6.23 6.30 18.46
N ASP A 194 -7.48 5.84 18.41
CA ASP A 194 -8.24 5.53 17.19
C ASP A 194 -7.38 4.85 16.09
N LYS A 195 -6.62 3.83 16.50
CA LYS A 195 -5.63 3.15 15.64
C LYS A 195 -6.02 1.69 15.48
N GLY A 196 -5.97 1.17 14.26
CA GLY A 196 -6.44 -0.17 13.90
C GLY A 196 -7.74 -0.12 13.10
N PRO A 197 -8.49 -1.22 12.94
CA PRO A 197 -8.16 -2.57 13.40
C PRO A 197 -6.89 -3.11 12.74
N VAL A 198 -6.00 -3.69 13.54
CA VAL A 198 -4.84 -4.43 13.05
C VAL A 198 -5.01 -5.92 13.32
N ASN A 199 -4.30 -6.77 12.58
CA ASN A 199 -4.28 -8.20 12.85
C ASN A 199 -3.66 -8.48 14.24
N ALA A 200 -4.48 -8.94 15.17
CA ALA A 200 -4.10 -9.23 16.56
C ALA A 200 -3.19 -10.47 16.69
N ARG A 201 -3.05 -11.26 15.61
CA ARG A 201 -2.17 -12.43 15.50
C ARG A 201 -0.78 -12.07 14.96
N SER A 202 -0.56 -10.81 14.60
CA SER A 202 0.75 -10.33 14.14
C SER A 202 1.41 -9.53 15.26
N LEU A 203 2.55 -10.02 15.73
CA LEU A 203 3.33 -9.32 16.76
C LEU A 203 3.70 -7.91 16.31
N VAL A 204 4.19 -7.78 15.07
CA VAL A 204 4.55 -6.49 14.48
C VAL A 204 3.34 -5.55 14.47
N SER A 205 2.17 -6.04 14.06
CA SER A 205 0.96 -5.22 13.98
C SER A 205 0.45 -4.78 15.36
N VAL A 206 0.46 -5.66 16.36
CA VAL A 206 0.07 -5.33 17.74
C VAL A 206 1.06 -4.35 18.40
N THR A 207 2.36 -4.52 18.21
CA THR A 207 3.35 -3.59 18.77
C THR A 207 3.33 -2.23 18.09
N THR A 208 3.14 -2.19 16.77
CA THR A 208 3.04 -0.93 15.99
C THR A 208 1.71 -0.21 16.22
N LEU A 209 0.67 -0.89 16.72
CA LEU A 209 -0.55 -0.26 17.21
C LEU A 209 -0.28 0.72 18.36
N GLY A 210 0.87 0.59 19.04
CA GLY A 210 1.34 1.57 20.00
C GLY A 210 0.45 1.69 21.23
N VAL A 211 -0.18 0.58 21.65
CA VAL A 211 -1.06 0.54 22.84
C VAL A 211 -0.24 0.71 24.12
N THR A 212 -0.37 1.84 24.79
CA THR A 212 0.34 2.19 26.04
C THR A 212 -0.55 1.99 27.26
N CYS A 213 0.04 2.09 28.46
CA CYS A 213 -0.73 2.15 29.71
C CYS A 213 -1.80 3.26 29.66
N GLY A 214 -3.01 2.95 30.08
CA GLY A 214 -4.18 3.84 30.05
C GLY A 214 -5.00 3.78 28.76
N ASP A 215 -4.50 3.14 27.69
CA ASP A 215 -5.25 3.04 26.44
C ASP A 215 -6.41 2.02 26.56
N ALA A 216 -7.59 2.43 26.12
CA ALA A 216 -8.70 1.55 25.84
C ALA A 216 -8.48 0.86 24.49
N ILE A 217 -8.64 -0.46 24.46
CA ILE A 217 -8.57 -1.27 23.26
C ILE A 217 -9.90 -1.98 23.02
N ARG A 218 -10.19 -2.28 21.75
CA ARG A 218 -11.24 -3.18 21.28
C ARG A 218 -10.59 -4.36 20.59
N ILE A 219 -10.92 -5.56 21.03
CA ILE A 219 -10.56 -6.81 20.37
C ILE A 219 -11.84 -7.33 19.74
N GLU A 220 -11.80 -7.65 18.47
CA GLU A 220 -12.91 -8.30 17.77
C GLU A 220 -12.42 -9.62 17.19
N ALA A 221 -13.16 -10.70 17.45
CA ALA A 221 -12.88 -12.02 16.91
C ALA A 221 -14.06 -12.50 16.05
N ARG A 222 -13.74 -13.12 14.92
CA ARG A 222 -14.72 -13.64 13.95
C ARG A 222 -14.35 -15.08 13.55
N GLY A 223 -15.38 -15.91 13.34
CA GLY A 223 -15.21 -17.30 12.90
C GLY A 223 -15.12 -18.32 14.05
N GLU A 224 -14.66 -19.52 13.72
CA GLU A 224 -14.61 -20.65 14.65
C GLU A 224 -13.61 -20.40 15.80
N GLY A 225 -14.07 -20.53 17.04
CA GLY A 225 -13.26 -20.26 18.24
C GLY A 225 -13.26 -18.79 18.69
N ALA A 226 -14.08 -17.91 18.10
CA ALA A 226 -14.09 -16.48 18.42
C ALA A 226 -14.40 -16.18 19.90
N ARG A 227 -15.33 -16.92 20.53
CA ARG A 227 -15.66 -16.74 21.95
C ARG A 227 -14.49 -17.17 22.84
N GLU A 228 -13.88 -18.31 22.51
CA GLU A 228 -12.79 -18.92 23.24
C GLU A 228 -11.54 -18.04 23.22
N VAL A 229 -11.22 -17.43 22.06
CA VAL A 229 -10.14 -16.44 21.94
C VAL A 229 -10.40 -15.25 22.85
N ILE A 230 -11.59 -14.67 22.78
CA ILE A 230 -11.93 -13.47 23.54
C ILE A 230 -11.85 -13.74 25.03
N SER A 231 -12.41 -14.86 25.52
CA SER A 231 -12.29 -15.27 26.92
C SER A 231 -10.84 -15.51 27.35
N ALA A 232 -10.00 -16.09 26.47
CA ALA A 232 -8.58 -16.30 26.78
C ALA A 232 -7.79 -14.98 26.85
N LEU A 233 -8.09 -14.02 25.97
CA LEU A 233 -7.48 -12.69 25.96
C LEU A 233 -7.94 -11.84 27.15
N GLU A 234 -9.21 -11.93 27.55
CA GLU A 234 -9.74 -11.31 28.76
C GLU A 234 -9.02 -11.83 30.01
N ALA A 235 -8.89 -13.16 30.13
CA ALA A 235 -8.19 -13.78 31.24
C ALA A 235 -6.70 -13.39 31.29
N LEU A 236 -6.05 -13.28 30.13
CA LEU A 236 -4.65 -12.82 30.04
C LEU A 236 -4.50 -11.35 30.47
N ALA A 237 -5.42 -10.48 30.04
CA ALA A 237 -5.43 -9.07 30.43
C ALA A 237 -5.69 -8.91 31.95
N GLY A 238 -6.57 -9.72 32.53
CA GLY A 238 -6.85 -9.74 33.97
C GLY A 238 -5.63 -10.16 34.82
N ARG A 239 -4.70 -10.93 34.26
CA ARG A 239 -3.41 -11.26 34.89
C ARG A 239 -2.29 -10.28 34.50
N ASN A 240 -2.65 -9.11 33.96
CA ASN A 240 -1.73 -8.08 33.49
C ASN A 240 -0.66 -8.64 32.52
N PHE A 241 -1.08 -9.53 31.61
CA PHE A 241 -0.19 -10.21 30.66
C PHE A 241 0.92 -11.04 31.31
N ASP A 242 0.70 -11.50 32.55
CA ASP A 242 1.61 -12.30 33.39
C ASP A 242 2.95 -11.58 33.70
N GLU A 243 2.93 -10.24 33.78
CA GLU A 243 4.05 -9.39 34.24
C GLU A 243 4.04 -9.12 35.75
#